data_AF-A0A6N4T1P3-F1
#
_entry.id   AF-A0A6N4T1P3-F1
#
_cell.length_a   1.000
_cell.length_b   1.000
_cell.length_c   1.000
_cell.angle_alpha   90.00
_cell.angle_beta   90.00
_cell.angle_gamma   90.00
#
_symmetry.space_group_name_H-M   'P 1'
#
loop_
_entity.id
_entity.type
_entity.pdbx_description
1 polymer ?
#
loop_
_entity_poly.entity_id
_entity_poly.type
_entity_poly.pdbx_seq_one_letter_code
_entity_poly.pdbx_strand_id
1 'polypeptide(L)'
;MEFVNNMQAALSKDAAIATPGYSRWLIAAAAVLIHFPLGQAYGFSVFNGPLVKVLGSSLTSVGWIFSVAIIFLGLSAAIFGKWIERVGPRKAMLASALCFLRAFWFQHWAWYCALCQ
;
A
#
# COMPACT_ATOMS: atom_id res chain seq x y z
N MET A 1 8.18 2.61 28.73
CA MET A 1 9.30 2.64 27.76
C MET A 1 9.70 1.24 27.28
N GLU A 2 9.59 0.21 28.12
CA GLU A 2 9.86 -1.19 27.72
C GLU A 2 9.03 -1.69 26.52
N PHE A 3 7.74 -1.35 26.44
CA PHE A 3 6.90 -1.73 25.30
C PHE A 3 7.45 -1.21 23.96
N VAL A 4 7.86 0.06 23.91
CA VAL A 4 8.44 0.68 22.71
C VAL A 4 9.79 0.03 22.37
N ASN A 5 10.62 -0.25 23.37
CA ASN A 5 11.90 -0.94 23.17
C ASN A 5 11.70 -2.37 22.64
N ASN A 6 10.72 -3.12 23.17
CA ASN A 6 10.37 -4.46 22.68
C ASN A 6 9.83 -4.42 21.25
N MET A 7 8.99 -3.43 20.92
CA MET A 7 8.52 -3.25 19.54
C MET A 7 9.68 -2.89 18.60
N GLN A 8 10.58 -2.01 19.01
CA GLN A 8 11.75 -1.62 18.22
C GLN A 8 12.70 -2.81 18.01
N ALA A 9 12.85 -3.67 19.02
CA ALA A 9 13.60 -4.91 18.93
C ALA A 9 12.94 -5.91 17.96
N ALA A 10 11.61 -6.07 18.01
CA ALA A 10 10.87 -6.96 17.10
C ALA A 10 10.89 -6.48 15.63
N LEU A 11 10.91 -5.16 15.42
CA LEU A 11 10.99 -4.52 14.09
C LEU A 11 12.43 -4.24 13.63
N SER A 12 13.45 -4.62 14.40
CA SER A 12 14.84 -4.40 14.02
C SER A 12 15.22 -5.23 12.80
N LYS A 13 16.29 -4.80 12.10
CA LYS A 13 16.84 -5.54 10.97
C LYS A 13 17.34 -6.93 11.40
N ASP A 14 17.90 -7.03 12.60
CA ASP A 14 18.47 -8.27 13.13
C ASP A 14 17.38 -9.32 13.37
N ALA A 15 16.19 -8.89 13.80
CA ALA A 15 15.03 -9.75 13.93
C ALA A 15 14.47 -10.26 12.59
N ALA A 16 14.82 -9.62 11.47
CA ALA A 16 14.40 -10.01 10.12
C ALA A 16 15.26 -11.14 9.52
N ILE A 17 16.38 -11.50 10.15
CA ILE A 17 17.24 -12.61 9.72
C ILE A 17 16.55 -13.94 10.06
N ALA A 18 16.38 -14.81 9.05
CA ALA A 18 15.72 -16.09 9.23
C ALA A 18 16.59 -17.06 10.06
N THR A 19 16.00 -17.69 11.08
CA THR A 19 16.66 -18.74 11.87
C THR A 19 16.79 -20.04 11.06
N PRO A 20 17.79 -20.91 11.35
CA PRO A 20 17.91 -22.21 10.71
C PRO A 20 16.64 -23.05 10.97
N GLY A 21 15.90 -23.39 9.92
CA GLY A 21 14.60 -24.08 10.01
C GLY A 21 13.38 -23.23 9.62
N TYR A 22 13.55 -21.95 9.30
CA TYR A 22 12.47 -21.08 8.83
C TYR A 22 11.89 -21.55 7.48
N SER A 23 10.56 -21.69 7.40
CA SER A 23 9.90 -22.14 6.17
C SER A 23 9.88 -21.02 5.12
N ARG A 24 10.43 -21.31 3.93
CA ARG A 24 10.52 -20.34 2.83
C ARG A 24 9.15 -19.85 2.34
N TRP A 25 8.10 -20.64 2.59
CA TRP A 25 6.71 -20.32 2.27
C TRP A 25 6.16 -19.12 3.04
N LEU A 26 6.68 -18.81 4.23
CA LEU A 26 6.23 -17.64 4.99
C LEU A 26 6.67 -16.32 4.33
N ILE A 27 7.85 -16.29 3.72
CA ILE A 27 8.29 -15.13 2.92
C ILE A 27 7.40 -14.98 1.69
N ALA A 28 7.05 -16.08 1.03
CA ALA A 28 6.15 -16.06 -0.11
C ALA A 28 4.75 -15.55 0.28
N ALA A 29 4.19 -16.02 1.41
CA ALA A 29 2.92 -15.53 1.93
C ALA A 29 2.98 -14.03 2.27
N ALA A 30 4.05 -13.58 2.91
CA ALA A 30 4.26 -12.16 3.21
C ALA A 30 4.33 -11.30 1.92
N ALA A 31 5.01 -11.79 0.88
CA ALA A 31 5.08 -11.10 -0.41
C ALA A 31 3.70 -10.95 -1.05
N VAL A 32 2.86 -11.99 -1.04
CA VAL A 32 1.49 -11.95 -1.56
C VAL A 32 0.65 -10.91 -0.80
N LEU A 33 0.74 -10.89 0.53
CA LEU A 33 0.01 -9.92 1.36
C LEU A 33 0.42 -8.48 1.08
N ILE A 34 1.70 -8.20 0.82
CA ILE A 34 2.19 -6.85 0.48
C ILE A 34 1.71 -6.41 -0.91
N HIS A 35 1.48 -7.34 -1.85
CA HIS A 35 1.01 -7.03 -3.19
C HIS A 35 -0.51 -6.87 -3.28
N PHE A 36 -1.26 -7.23 -2.23
CA PHE A 36 -2.72 -7.10 -2.17
C PHE A 36 -3.25 -5.69 -2.57
N PRO A 37 -2.62 -4.57 -2.19
CA PRO A 37 -3.03 -3.22 -2.61
C PRO A 37 -3.06 -3.00 -4.14
N LEU A 38 -2.28 -3.75 -4.92
CA LEU A 38 -2.30 -3.64 -6.38
C LEU A 38 -3.66 -4.06 -6.97
N GLY A 39 -4.39 -4.92 -6.26
CA GLY A 39 -5.76 -5.29 -6.63
C GLY A 39 -6.71 -4.09 -6.67
N GLN A 40 -6.51 -3.08 -5.81
CA GLN A 40 -7.32 -1.86 -5.81
C GLN A 40 -7.12 -1.04 -7.09
N ALA A 41 -5.87 -0.90 -7.54
CA ALA A 41 -5.55 -0.20 -8.78
C ALA A 41 -6.07 -0.96 -10.02
N TYR A 42 -5.97 -2.29 -10.01
CA TYR A 42 -6.52 -3.13 -11.07
C TYR A 42 -8.05 -3.06 -11.12
N GLY A 43 -8.72 -3.08 -9.97
CA GLY A 43 -10.16 -2.91 -9.87
C GLY A 43 -10.65 -1.60 -10.48
N PHE A 44 -9.94 -0.49 -10.22
CA PHE A 44 -10.24 0.80 -10.84
C PHE A 44 -10.23 0.74 -12.37
N SER A 45 -9.25 0.04 -12.97
CA SER A 45 -9.14 -0.11 -14.42
C SER A 45 -10.32 -0.88 -15.03
N VAL A 46 -10.85 -1.89 -14.34
CA VAL A 46 -12.03 -2.66 -14.80
C VAL A 46 -13.30 -1.79 -14.76
N PHE A 47 -13.42 -0.91 -13.76
CA PHE A 47 -14.59 -0.04 -13.62
C PHE A 47 -14.59 1.17 -14.55
N ASN A 48 -13.59 1.37 -15.40
CA ASN A 48 -13.53 2.50 -16.34
C ASN A 48 -14.78 2.60 -17.23
N GLY A 49 -15.27 1.48 -17.75
CA GLY A 49 -16.48 1.41 -18.57
C GLY A 49 -17.74 1.88 -17.83
N PRO A 50 -18.10 1.31 -16.66
CA PRO A 50 -19.23 1.79 -15.88
C PRO A 50 -19.04 3.20 -15.31
N LEU A 51 -17.82 3.61 -14.94
CA LEU A 51 -17.52 4.97 -14.45
C LEU A 51 -17.82 6.04 -15.50
N VAL A 52 -17.43 5.80 -16.76
CA VAL A 52 -17.74 6.68 -17.89
C VAL A 52 -19.26 6.85 -18.07
N LYS A 53 -20.02 5.77 -17.90
CA LYS A 53 -21.49 5.80 -18.03
C LYS A 53 -22.17 6.57 -16.90
N VAL A 54 -21.70 6.44 -15.67
CA VAL A 54 -22.30 7.09 -14.49
C VAL A 54 -21.89 8.56 -14.36
N LEU A 55 -20.63 8.88 -14.70
CA LEU A 55 -20.10 10.24 -14.61
C LEU A 55 -20.36 11.10 -15.85
N GLY A 56 -20.82 10.49 -16.96
CA GLY A 56 -20.96 11.18 -18.25
C GLY A 56 -19.64 11.70 -18.82
N SER A 57 -18.50 11.23 -18.30
CA SER A 57 -17.15 11.70 -18.63
C SER A 57 -16.51 10.85 -19.74
N SER A 58 -15.48 11.37 -20.42
CA SER A 58 -14.71 10.59 -21.40
C SER A 58 -13.78 9.57 -20.75
N LEU A 59 -13.50 8.48 -21.47
CA LEU A 59 -12.49 7.47 -21.08
C LEU A 59 -11.10 8.09 -20.93
N THR A 60 -10.82 9.15 -21.70
CA THR A 60 -9.56 9.91 -21.64
C THR A 60 -9.37 10.57 -20.27
N SER A 61 -10.41 11.18 -19.69
CA SER A 61 -10.33 11.81 -18.36
C SER A 61 -9.99 10.80 -17.27
N VAL A 62 -10.59 9.61 -17.31
CA VAL A 62 -10.33 8.53 -16.35
C VAL A 62 -8.92 7.97 -16.53
N GLY A 63 -8.47 7.83 -17.78
CA GLY A 63 -7.11 7.41 -18.11
C GLY A 63 -6.05 8.37 -17.57
N TRP A 64 -6.26 9.69 -17.68
CA TRP A 64 -5.34 10.69 -17.12
C TRP A 64 -5.16 10.56 -15.60
N ILE A 65 -6.26 10.38 -14.86
CA ILE A 65 -6.20 10.19 -13.40
C ILE A 65 -5.38 8.93 -13.05
N PHE A 66 -5.60 7.83 -13.78
CA PHE A 66 -4.86 6.59 -13.57
C PHE A 66 -3.37 6.71 -13.91
N SER A 67 -3.02 7.38 -15.01
CA SER A 67 -1.62 7.61 -15.40
C SER A 67 -0.88 8.45 -14.37
N VAL A 68 -1.49 9.53 -13.88
CA VAL A 68 -0.91 10.37 -12.83
C VAL A 68 -0.69 9.53 -11.56
N ALA A 69 -1.66 8.71 -11.16
CA ALA A 69 -1.53 7.83 -9.99
C ALA A 69 -0.36 6.84 -10.11
N ILE A 70 -0.18 6.18 -11.27
CA ILE A 70 0.95 5.25 -11.49
C ILE A 70 2.30 5.99 -11.49
N ILE A 71 2.37 7.19 -12.06
CA ILE A 71 3.60 8.00 -12.04
C ILE A 71 4.01 8.31 -10.59
N PHE A 72 3.06 8.78 -9.76
CA PHE A 72 3.33 9.05 -8.35
C PHE A 72 3.72 7.79 -7.57
N LEU A 73 3.09 6.64 -7.88
CA LEU A 73 3.47 5.35 -7.31
C LEU A 73 4.90 4.97 -7.66
N GLY A 74 5.29 5.11 -8.94
CA GLY A 74 6.64 4.82 -9.43
C GLY A 74 7.70 5.75 -8.85
N LEU A 75 7.43 7.06 -8.79
CA LEU A 75 8.32 8.04 -8.16
C LEU A 75 8.51 7.77 -6.67
N SER A 76 7.44 7.39 -5.97
CA SER A 76 7.50 7.00 -4.57
C SER A 76 8.40 5.78 -4.38
N ALA A 77 8.27 4.75 -5.22
CA ALA A 77 9.13 3.57 -5.16
C ALA A 77 10.62 3.93 -5.38
N ALA A 78 10.92 4.84 -6.31
CA ALA A 78 12.28 5.29 -6.59
C ALA A 78 12.93 6.03 -5.41
N ILE A 79 12.16 6.90 -4.72
CA ILE A 79 12.67 7.68 -3.59
C ILE A 79 12.78 6.81 -2.32
N PHE A 80 11.77 5.97 -2.06
CA PHE A 80 11.73 5.15 -0.85
C PHE A 80 12.59 3.89 -0.92
N GLY A 81 13.06 3.46 -2.10
CA GLY A 81 13.92 2.27 -2.25
C GLY A 81 15.17 2.30 -1.37
N LYS A 82 15.98 3.37 -1.46
CA LYS A 82 17.20 3.51 -0.61
C LYS A 82 16.89 3.64 0.88
N TRP A 83 15.70 4.13 1.22
CA TRP A 83 15.28 4.26 2.62
C TRP A 83 14.95 2.89 3.23
N ILE A 84 14.31 2.00 2.47
CA ILE A 84 14.00 0.62 2.91
C ILE A 84 15.28 -0.13 3.26
N GLU A 85 16.34 0.01 2.46
CA GLU A 85 17.64 -0.61 2.73
C GLU A 85 18.28 -0.13 4.04
N ARG A 86 18.08 1.15 4.42
CA ARG A 86 18.64 1.71 5.67
C ARG A 86 17.83 1.37 6.92
N VAL A 87 16.51 1.35 6.84
CA VAL A 87 15.64 1.18 8.02
C VAL A 87 15.28 -0.29 8.25
N GLY A 88 15.30 -1.11 7.20
CA GLY A 88 15.02 -2.53 7.24
C GLY A 88 13.60 -2.88 6.75
N PRO A 89 13.42 -4.09 6.20
CA PRO A 89 12.19 -4.47 5.50
C PRO A 89 10.95 -4.48 6.40
N ARG A 90 11.06 -4.92 7.67
CA ARG A 90 9.91 -4.99 8.59
C ARG A 90 9.34 -3.61 8.95
N LYS A 91 10.21 -2.63 9.22
CA LYS A 91 9.80 -1.24 9.50
C LYS A 91 9.13 -0.59 8.29
N ALA A 92 9.68 -0.82 7.10
CA ALA A 92 9.09 -0.34 5.86
C ALA A 92 7.70 -0.94 5.60
N MET A 93 7.53 -2.25 5.84
CA MET A 93 6.25 -2.93 5.69
C MET A 93 5.18 -2.41 6.68
N LEU A 94 5.56 -2.13 7.93
CA LEU A 94 4.61 -1.54 8.89
C LEU A 94 4.22 -0.12 8.48
N ALA A 95 5.19 0.69 8.03
CA ALA A 95 4.93 2.05 7.57
C ALA A 95 3.99 2.07 6.36
N SER A 96 4.18 1.18 5.38
CA SER A 96 3.29 1.07 4.23
C SER A 96 1.90 0.56 4.61
N ALA A 97 1.79 -0.41 5.52
CA ALA A 97 0.51 -0.89 6.03
C ALA A 97 -0.29 0.23 6.71
N LEU A 98 0.35 1.03 7.57
CA LEU A 98 -0.29 2.17 8.22
C LEU A 98 -0.72 3.26 7.22
N CYS A 99 0.10 3.52 6.20
CA CYS A 99 -0.23 4.46 5.14
C CYS A 99 -1.48 4.01 4.36
N PHE A 100 -1.54 2.72 4.00
CA PHE A 100 -2.67 2.15 3.28
C PHE A 100 -3.96 2.16 4.13
N LEU A 101 -3.86 1.79 5.41
CA LEU A 101 -5.00 1.85 6.34
C LEU A 101 -5.54 3.28 6.51
N ARG A 102 -4.63 4.28 6.59
CA ARG A 102 -5.02 5.69 6.64
C ARG A 102 -5.73 6.13 5.36
N ALA A 103 -5.23 5.74 4.19
CA ALA A 103 -5.86 6.06 2.92
C ALA A 103 -7.26 5.45 2.80
N PHE A 104 -7.43 4.20 3.24
CA PHE A 104 -8.72 3.52 3.25
C PHE A 104 -9.72 4.20 4.20
N TRP A 105 -9.27 4.57 5.41
CA TRP A 105 -10.08 5.31 6.38
C TRP A 105 -10.51 6.68 5.86
N PHE A 106 -9.61 7.42 5.23
CA PHE A 106 -9.91 8.74 4.68
C PHE A 106 -10.91 8.65 3.52
N GLN A 107 -10.73 7.68 2.62
CA GLN A 107 -11.67 7.44 1.53
C GLN A 107 -13.06 7.10 2.07
N HIS A 108 -13.12 6.23 3.08
CA HIS A 108 -14.38 5.85 3.72
C HIS A 108 -15.04 7.07 4.37
N TRP A 109 -14.34 7.82 5.22
CA TRP A 109 -14.83 9.07 5.84
C TRP A 109 -15.45 10.05 4.82
N ALA A 110 -14.78 10.28 3.69
CA ALA A 110 -15.28 11.17 2.64
C ALA A 110 -16.62 10.69 2.05
N TRP A 111 -16.81 9.37 1.90
CA TRP A 111 -18.10 8.82 1.47
C TRP A 111 -19.20 9.01 2.53
N TYR A 112 -18.92 8.86 3.82
CA TYR A 112 -19.93 9.10 4.88
C TYR A 112 -20.38 10.55 4.93
N CYS A 113 -19.45 11.51 4.79
CA CYS A 113 -19.82 12.91 4.70
C CYS A 113 -20.67 13.22 3.46
N ALA A 114 -20.35 12.63 2.30
CA ALA A 114 -21.12 12.83 1.07
C ALA A 114 -22.53 12.20 1.09
N LEU A 115 -22.72 11.12 1.86
CA LEU A 115 -24.03 10.45 2.05
C LEU A 115 -24.93 11.15 3.09
N CYS A 116 -24.36 12.03 3.92
CA CYS A 116 -25.10 12.78 4.95
C CYS A 116 -25.62 14.13 4.42
N GLN A 117 -25.64 14.31 3.10
CA GLN A 117 -26.09 15.51 2.38
C GLN A 117 -27.19 15.13 1.39
#